data_AF-A0A1T4JUY4-F1
#
_entry.id   AF-A0A1T4JUY4-F1
#
_cell.length_a   1.000
_cell.length_b   1.000
_cell.length_c   1.000
_cell.angle_alpha   90.00
_cell.angle_beta   90.00
_cell.angle_gamma   90.00
#
_symmetry.space_group_name_H-M   'P 1'
#
loop_
_entity.id
_entity.type
_entity.pdbx_description
1 polymer ?
#
loop_
_entity_poly.entity_id
_entity_poly.type
_entity_poly.pdbx_seq_one_letter_code
_entity_poly.pdbx_strand_id
1 'polypeptide(L)'
;MIDFINNYYYEDYSTVEGMDREKAKKKAFSAVLPLIMQEELTPMQSVCLRYRYENHKTQAEIANLMKLSQPTVSRHISTAKEKMNNSLGYCYIALSKAIDEYDRLANSME
;
A
#
# COMPACT_ATOMS: atom_id res chain seq x y z
N MET A 1 10.13 2.37 9.88
CA MET A 1 8.71 2.54 9.53
C MET A 1 8.33 1.43 8.56
N ILE A 2 7.20 0.75 8.75
CA ILE A 2 6.75 -0.33 7.85
C ILE A 2 6.43 0.28 6.48
N ASP A 3 6.83 -0.40 5.42
CA ASP A 3 6.63 0.05 4.05
C ASP A 3 5.42 -0.63 3.41
N PHE A 4 4.23 -0.22 3.85
CA PHE A 4 2.96 -0.84 3.46
C PHE A 4 2.73 -0.87 1.95
N ILE A 5 3.20 0.15 1.23
CA ILE A 5 3.10 0.19 -0.23
C ILE A 5 3.98 -0.87 -0.89
N ASN A 6 5.26 -0.97 -0.53
CA ASN A 6 6.13 -2.03 -1.07
C ASN A 6 5.55 -3.41 -0.76
N ASN A 7 5.16 -3.63 0.49
CA ASN A 7 4.59 -4.89 0.94
C ASN A 7 3.35 -5.27 0.14
N TYR A 8 2.41 -4.34 -0.06
CA TYR A 8 1.19 -4.58 -0.84
C TYR A 8 1.49 -5.04 -2.28
N TYR A 9 2.42 -4.37 -2.97
CA TYR A 9 2.73 -4.63 -4.37
C TYR A 9 3.65 -5.84 -4.60
N TYR A 10 4.53 -6.18 -3.65
CA TYR A 10 5.57 -7.18 -3.85
C TYR A 10 5.43 -8.45 -3.02
N GLU A 11 4.74 -8.42 -1.88
CA GLU A 11 4.56 -9.63 -1.07
C GLU A 11 3.35 -10.42 -1.58
N ASP A 12 3.55 -11.65 -2.03
CA ASP A 12 2.46 -12.53 -2.44
C ASP A 12 2.21 -13.62 -1.40
N TYR A 13 1.08 -13.50 -0.69
CA TYR A 13 0.61 -14.48 0.28
C TYR A 13 -0.40 -15.47 -0.30
N SER A 14 -0.77 -15.35 -1.59
CA SER A 14 -1.84 -16.14 -2.19
C SER A 14 -1.54 -17.64 -2.21
N THR A 15 -0.25 -18.00 -2.32
CA THR A 15 0.23 -19.37 -2.42
C THR A 15 0.67 -19.97 -1.09
N VAL A 16 0.64 -19.20 0.00
CA VAL A 16 1.15 -19.66 1.30
C VAL A 16 0.00 -20.22 2.16
N GLU A 17 0.11 -21.49 2.55
CA GLU A 17 -0.82 -22.13 3.49
C GLU A 17 -0.64 -21.57 4.91
N GLY A 18 -1.73 -21.48 5.67
CA GLY A 18 -1.72 -21.02 7.07
C GLY A 18 -1.57 -19.50 7.28
N MET A 19 -1.56 -18.69 6.22
CA MET A 19 -1.47 -17.22 6.29
C MET A 19 -2.81 -16.50 6.10
N ASP A 20 -3.89 -17.03 6.66
CA ASP A 20 -5.23 -16.49 6.44
C ASP A 20 -5.38 -15.06 6.98
N ARG A 21 -4.68 -14.73 8.07
CA ARG A 21 -4.64 -13.39 8.64
C ARG A 21 -4.01 -12.37 7.69
N GLU A 22 -2.90 -12.72 7.06
CA GLU A 22 -2.14 -11.88 6.14
C GLU A 22 -2.89 -11.72 4.82
N LYS A 23 -3.54 -12.79 4.34
CA LYS A 23 -4.47 -12.74 3.20
C LYS A 23 -5.63 -11.79 3.47
N ALA A 24 -6.28 -11.89 4.64
CA ALA A 24 -7.36 -10.99 5.03
C ALA A 24 -6.89 -9.53 5.11
N LYS A 25 -5.72 -9.28 5.73
CA LYS A 25 -5.11 -7.95 5.79
C LYS A 25 -4.82 -7.37 4.40
N LYS A 26 -4.20 -8.15 3.51
CA LYS A 26 -3.91 -7.74 2.14
C LYS A 26 -5.19 -7.45 1.36
N LYS A 27 -6.23 -8.27 1.52
CA LYS A 27 -7.54 -8.06 0.88
C LYS A 27 -8.20 -6.76 1.36
N ALA A 28 -8.20 -6.51 2.66
CA ALA A 28 -8.72 -5.25 3.21
C ALA A 28 -7.94 -4.04 2.69
N PHE A 29 -6.61 -4.14 2.59
CA PHE A 29 -5.77 -3.08 2.02
C PHE A 29 -6.11 -2.79 0.56
N SER A 30 -6.37 -3.83 -0.24
CA SER A 30 -6.77 -3.66 -1.65
C SER A 30 -8.06 -2.84 -1.82
N ALA A 31 -8.95 -2.86 -0.82
CA ALA A 31 -10.21 -2.11 -0.84
C ALA A 31 -10.01 -0.61 -0.54
N VAL A 32 -9.06 -0.28 0.35
CA VAL A 32 -8.84 1.11 0.79
C VAL A 32 -7.76 1.84 -0.01
N LEU A 33 -6.80 1.10 -0.60
CA LEU A 33 -5.66 1.69 -1.30
C LEU A 33 -6.07 2.63 -2.45
N PRO A 34 -7.05 2.30 -3.33
CA PRO A 34 -7.51 3.22 -4.37
C PRO A 34 -8.13 4.50 -3.81
N LEU A 35 -8.85 4.40 -2.68
CA LEU A 35 -9.50 5.53 -2.02
C LEU A 35 -8.45 6.50 -1.44
N ILE A 36 -7.47 5.96 -0.71
CA ILE A 36 -6.38 6.77 -0.16
C ILE A 36 -5.60 7.44 -1.30
N MET A 37 -5.31 6.72 -2.38
CA MET A 37 -4.62 7.29 -3.55
C MET A 37 -5.42 8.43 -4.21
N GLN A 38 -6.75 8.36 -4.19
CA GLN A 38 -7.61 9.39 -4.76
C GLN A 38 -7.68 10.64 -3.88
N GLU A 39 -7.81 10.46 -2.57
CA GLU A 39 -8.07 11.57 -1.64
C GLU A 39 -6.78 12.25 -1.12
N GLU A 40 -5.68 11.50 -0.95
CA GLU A 40 -4.46 12.01 -0.28
C GLU A 40 -3.38 12.47 -1.26
N LEU A 41 -3.38 11.92 -2.48
CA LEU A 41 -2.31 12.17 -3.46
C LEU A 41 -2.73 13.22 -4.47
N THR A 42 -1.77 14.06 -4.87
CA THR A 42 -1.98 14.88 -6.07
C THR A 42 -2.04 13.99 -7.31
N PRO A 43 -2.64 14.45 -8.42
CA PRO A 43 -2.68 13.68 -9.66
C PRO A 43 -1.28 13.24 -10.12
N MET A 44 -0.27 14.10 -9.98
CA MET A 44 1.11 13.78 -10.35
C MET A 44 1.73 12.73 -9.43
N GLN A 45 1.50 12.82 -8.12
CA GLN A 45 1.93 11.81 -7.14
C GLN A 45 1.31 10.44 -7.45
N SER A 46 0.00 10.40 -7.71
CA SER A 46 -0.73 9.18 -8.06
C SER A 46 -0.19 8.55 -9.34
N VAL A 47 -0.02 9.33 -10.41
CA VAL A 47 0.52 8.84 -11.69
C VAL A 47 1.95 8.30 -11.53
N CYS A 48 2.84 9.04 -10.85
CA CYS A 48 4.20 8.58 -10.61
C CYS A 48 4.24 7.29 -9.77
N LEU A 49 3.37 7.16 -8.76
CA LEU A 49 3.28 5.96 -7.93
C LEU A 49 2.80 4.75 -8.76
N ARG A 50 1.74 4.90 -9.56
CA ARG A 50 1.22 3.83 -10.43
C ARG A 50 2.26 3.37 -11.44
N TYR A 51 2.93 4.30 -12.12
CA TYR A 51 4.00 3.91 -13.04
C TYR A 51 5.12 3.13 -12.37
N ARG A 52 5.49 3.49 -11.14
CA ARG A 52 6.56 2.81 -10.40
C ARG A 52 6.17 1.40 -9.97
N TYR A 53 4.95 1.24 -9.47
CA TYR A 53 4.52 0.03 -8.75
C TYR A 53 3.63 -0.90 -9.57
N GLU A 54 2.69 -0.35 -10.36
CA GLU A 54 1.79 -1.13 -11.23
C GLU A 54 2.44 -1.41 -12.59
N ASN A 55 3.21 -0.46 -13.13
CA ASN A 55 3.86 -0.60 -14.44
C ASN A 55 5.37 -0.89 -14.38
N HIS A 56 5.91 -1.05 -13.17
CA HIS A 56 7.31 -1.40 -12.91
C HIS A 56 8.37 -0.51 -13.59
N LYS A 57 8.05 0.75 -13.87
CA LYS A 57 8.98 1.69 -14.49
C LYS A 57 10.01 2.21 -13.50
N THR A 58 11.22 2.43 -13.97
CA THR A 58 12.27 3.15 -13.25
C THR A 58 11.96 4.64 -13.17
N GLN A 59 12.58 5.36 -12.23
CA GLN A 59 12.40 6.81 -12.11
C GLN A 59 12.85 7.57 -13.37
N ALA A 60 13.88 7.07 -14.08
CA ALA A 60 14.35 7.65 -15.33
C ALA A 60 13.33 7.48 -16.46
N GLU A 61 12.72 6.30 -16.59
CA GLU A 61 11.66 6.07 -17.57
C GLU A 61 10.42 6.92 -17.28
N ILE A 62 10.03 7.06 -16.01
CA ILE A 62 8.92 7.93 -15.59
C ILE A 62 9.24 9.39 -15.90
N ALA A 63 10.46 9.84 -15.62
CA ALA A 63 10.91 11.20 -15.92
C ALA A 63 10.79 11.51 -17.42
N ASN A 64 11.23 10.57 -18.27
CA ASN A 64 11.12 10.70 -19.72
C ASN A 64 9.64 10.74 -20.19
N LEU A 65 8.79 9.85 -19.67
CA LEU A 65 7.37 9.80 -20.02
C LEU A 65 6.60 11.05 -19.59
N MET A 66 6.90 11.56 -18.39
CA MET A 66 6.20 12.70 -17.80
C MET A 66 6.81 14.04 -18.20
N LYS A 67 7.92 14.04 -18.97
CA LYS A 67 8.71 15.24 -19.31
C LYS A 67 9.13 16.03 -18.05
N LEU A 68 9.59 15.31 -17.03
CA LEU A 68 10.07 15.85 -15.76
C LEU A 68 11.54 15.50 -15.55
N SER A 69 12.18 16.15 -14.57
CA SER A 69 13.49 15.71 -14.10
C SER A 69 13.36 14.46 -13.21
N GLN A 70 14.37 13.57 -13.24
CA GLN A 70 14.41 12.40 -12.35
C GLN A 70 14.34 12.80 -10.85
N PRO A 71 15.02 13.87 -10.38
CA PRO A 71 14.82 14.36 -9.01
C PRO A 71 13.38 14.75 -8.68
N THR A 72 12.67 15.38 -9.62
CA THR A 72 11.24 15.74 -9.45
C THR A 72 10.38 14.49 -9.30
N VAL A 73 10.59 13.48 -10.14
CA VAL A 73 9.90 12.18 -10.04
C VAL A 73 10.20 11.49 -8.71
N SER A 74 11.48 11.47 -8.30
CA SER A 74 11.89 10.89 -7.01
C SER A 74 11.16 11.55 -5.83
N ARG A 75 11.03 12.88 -5.86
CA ARG A 75 10.27 13.64 -4.85
C ARG A 75 8.78 13.29 -4.88
N HIS A 76 8.16 13.22 -6.06
CA HIS A 76 6.75 12.80 -6.16
C HIS A 76 6.51 11.41 -5.59
N ILE A 77 7.36 10.43 -5.94
CA ILE A 77 7.23 9.05 -5.43
C ILE A 77 7.45 9.02 -3.92
N SER A 78 8.50 9.66 -3.42
CA SER A 78 8.83 9.65 -1.99
C SER A 78 7.72 10.28 -1.14
N THR A 79 7.22 11.46 -1.53
CA THR A 79 6.12 12.12 -0.81
C THR A 79 4.81 11.33 -0.92
N ALA A 80 4.52 10.75 -2.08
CA ALA A 80 3.33 9.91 -2.23
C ALA A 80 3.39 8.68 -1.33
N LYS A 81 4.54 8.02 -1.29
CA LYS A 81 4.78 6.84 -0.47
C LYS A 81 4.68 7.14 1.03
N GLU A 82 5.22 8.26 1.47
CA GLU A 82 5.09 8.72 2.87
C GLU A 82 3.62 8.91 3.26
N LYS A 83 2.85 9.65 2.46
CA LYS A 83 1.41 9.85 2.69
C LYS A 83 0.64 8.54 2.76
N MET A 84 0.87 7.67 1.76
CA MET A 84 0.22 6.36 1.71
C MET A 84 0.57 5.49 2.93
N ASN A 85 1.84 5.43 3.32
CA ASN A 85 2.28 4.62 4.46
C ASN A 85 1.72 5.16 5.78
N ASN A 86 1.54 6.47 5.93
CA ASN A 86 0.88 7.05 7.09
C ASN A 86 -0.59 6.61 7.18
N SER A 87 -1.36 6.77 6.09
CA SER A 87 -2.78 6.39 6.08
C SER A 87 -2.98 4.87 6.22
N LEU A 88 -2.21 4.07 5.48
CA LEU A 88 -2.25 2.60 5.58
C LEU A 88 -1.79 2.09 6.95
N GLY A 89 -0.90 2.81 7.63
CA GLY A 89 -0.47 2.48 8.99
C GLY A 89 -1.63 2.51 9.98
N TYR A 90 -2.50 3.51 9.91
CA TYR A 90 -3.71 3.55 10.74
C TYR A 90 -4.68 2.41 10.40
N CYS A 91 -4.91 2.13 9.11
CA CYS A 91 -5.72 1.00 8.67
C CYS A 91 -5.17 -0.34 9.17
N TYR A 92 -3.84 -0.52 9.13
CA TYR A 92 -3.16 -1.72 9.62
C TYR A 92 -3.45 -1.97 11.09
N ILE A 93 -3.30 -0.93 11.92
CA ILE A 93 -3.47 -1.01 13.37
C ILE A 93 -4.93 -1.35 13.70
N ALA A 94 -5.88 -0.66 13.07
CA ALA A 94 -7.30 -0.90 13.29
C ALA A 94 -7.69 -2.34 12.91
N LEU A 95 -7.26 -2.79 11.73
CA LEU A 95 -7.56 -4.13 11.25
C LEU A 95 -6.89 -5.22 12.09
N SER A 96 -5.64 -5.00 12.51
CA SER A 96 -4.94 -5.97 13.36
C SER A 96 -5.67 -6.19 14.68
N LYS A 97 -6.11 -5.09 15.33
CA LYS A 97 -6.91 -5.15 16.56
C LYS A 97 -8.27 -5.81 16.35
N ALA A 98 -8.93 -5.54 15.22
CA ALA A 98 -10.22 -6.16 14.90
C ALA A 98 -10.09 -7.68 14.73
N ILE A 99 -9.03 -8.14 14.07
CA ILE A 99 -8.73 -9.58 13.93
C ILE A 99 -8.42 -10.19 15.29
N ASP A 100 -7.56 -9.55 16.10
CA ASP A 100 -7.21 -10.04 17.45
C ASP A 100 -8.47 -10.20 18.33
N GLU A 101 -9.41 -9.25 18.26
CA GLU A 101 -10.67 -9.31 19.01
C GLU A 101 -11.62 -10.39 18.47
N TYR A 102 -11.68 -10.58 17.15
CA TYR A 102 -12.45 -11.64 16.54
C TYR A 102 -11.97 -13.02 17.00
N ASP A 103 -10.66 -13.26 16.98
CA ASP A 103 -10.06 -14.51 17.43
C ASP A 103 -10.31 -14.73 18.94
N ARG A 104 -10.21 -13.67 19.75
CA ARG A 104 -10.53 -13.73 21.19
C ARG A 104 -11.98 -14.16 21.43
N LEU A 105 -12.93 -13.59 20.69
CA LEU A 105 -14.35 -13.92 20.82
C LEU A 105 -14.63 -15.36 20.36
N ALA A 106 -14.06 -15.79 19.23
CA ALA A 106 -14.21 -17.15 18.72
C ALA A 106 -13.73 -18.20 19.74
N ASN A 107 -12.55 -17.99 20.34
CA ASN A 107 -11.98 -18.90 21.33
C ASN A 107 -12.70 -18.87 22.69
N SER A 108 -13.52 -17.83 22.96
CA SER A 108 -14.31 -17.75 24.20
C SER A 108 -15.65 -18.48 24.13
N MET A 109 -16.01 -18.99 22.95
CA MET A 109 -17.23 -19.76 22.69
C MET A 109 -17.00 -21.28 22.65
N GLU A 110 -15.73 -21.72 22.71
CA GLU A 110 -15.31 -23.11 22.90
C GLU A 110 -15.08 -23.43 24.39
#